data_AF-A0A2I0ESD6-F1
#
_entry.id   AF-A0A2I0ESD6-F1
#
_cell.length_a   1.000
_cell.length_b   1.000
_cell.length_c   1.000
_cell.angle_alpha   90.00
_cell.angle_beta   90.00
_cell.angle_gamma   90.00
#
_symmetry.space_group_name_H-M   'P 1'
#
loop_
_entity.id
_entity.type
_entity.pdbx_description
1 polymer ?
#
loop_
_entity_poly.entity_id
_entity_poly.type
_entity_poly.pdbx_seq_one_letter_code
_entity_poly.pdbx_strand_id
1 'polypeptide(L)' 'MGYFVDHRTKKIHHSQFAGDSCGFLQTPIDQREFTDKADYVENLAETEYEYCPYCQTAQSTVGQMG' A
#
# COMPACT_ATOMS: atom_id res chain seq x y z
N MET A 1 11.37 -3.43 2.44
CA MET A 1 10.36 -2.37 2.63
C MET A 1 9.04 -3.05 2.91
N GLY A 2 8.24 -2.57 3.86
CA GLY A 2 6.95 -3.18 4.19
C GLY A 2 5.82 -2.63 3.34
N TYR A 3 4.82 -3.48 3.11
CA TYR A 3 3.58 -3.17 2.43
C TYR A 3 2.41 -3.58 3.34
N PHE A 4 1.34 -2.81 3.27
CA PHE A 4 0.04 -3.21 3.79
C PHE A 4 -0.90 -3.48 2.62
N VAL A 5 -1.49 -4.66 2.62
CA VAL A 5 -2.54 -5.05 1.68
C VAL A 5 -3.88 -4.84 2.36
N ASP A 6 -4.72 -4.04 1.75
CA ASP A 6 -6.11 -3.84 2.12
C ASP A 6 -6.99 -4.75 1.25
N HIS A 7 -7.49 -5.83 1.84
CA HIS A 7 -8.36 -6.79 1.15
C HIS A 7 -9.78 -6.27 0.95
N ARG A 8 -10.21 -5.25 1.72
CA ARG A 8 -11.53 -4.62 1.59
C ARG A 8 -11.62 -3.80 0.31
N THR A 9 -10.60 -2.98 0.07
CA THR A 9 -10.54 -2.08 -1.09
C THR A 9 -9.69 -2.61 -2.23
N LYS A 10 -9.07 -3.80 -2.04
CA LYS A 10 -8.08 -4.41 -2.94
C LYS A 10 -6.95 -3.44 -3.27
N LYS A 11 -6.42 -2.76 -2.25
CA LYS A 11 -5.34 -1.77 -2.42
C LYS A 11 -4.06 -2.19 -1.73
N ILE A 12 -2.94 -1.82 -2.36
CA ILE A 12 -1.61 -2.03 -1.83
C ILE A 12 -1.07 -0.68 -1.35
N HIS A 13 -0.67 -0.61 -0.09
CA HIS A 13 -0.15 0.59 0.56
C HIS A 13 1.30 0.38 0.96
N HIS A 14 2.15 1.38 0.79
CA HIS A 14 3.48 1.36 1.36
C HIS A 14 3.43 1.65 2.86
N SER A 15 4.06 0.82 3.69
CA SER A 15 3.96 0.94 5.14
C SER A 15 4.47 2.28 5.70
N GLN A 16 5.38 2.94 4.98
CA GLN A 16 5.92 4.25 5.34
C GLN A 16 4.95 5.41 5.08
N PHE A 17 3.97 5.23 4.18
CA PHE A 17 3.07 6.29 3.72
C PHE A 17 1.59 5.96 3.94
N ALA A 18 1.28 4.76 4.43
CA ALA A 18 -0.08 4.35 4.76
C ALA A 18 -0.58 5.15 5.98
N GLY A 19 -1.78 5.71 5.87
CA GLY A 19 -2.37 6.55 6.91
C GLY A 19 -3.79 6.98 6.57
N ASP A 20 -4.24 8.05 7.22
CA ASP A 20 -5.62 8.55 7.05
C ASP A 20 -5.91 9.03 5.63
N SER A 21 -4.93 9.64 4.95
CA SER A 21 -5.11 10.21 3.61
C SER A 21 -5.47 9.17 2.54
N CYS A 22 -5.11 7.91 2.74
CA CYS A 22 -5.46 6.81 1.84
C CYS A 22 -6.64 5.96 2.32
N GLY A 23 -7.23 6.28 3.48
CA GLY A 23 -8.33 5.53 4.07
C GLY A 23 -7.94 4.18 4.69
N PHE A 24 -6.65 3.82 4.67
CA PHE A 24 -6.15 2.54 5.19
C PHE A 24 -6.53 2.31 6.66
N LEU A 25 -6.50 3.38 7.48
CA LEU A 25 -6.87 3.31 8.89
C LEU A 25 -8.36 3.05 9.15
N GLN A 26 -9.22 3.13 8.13
CA GLN A 26 -10.65 2.80 8.22
C GLN A 26 -10.97 1.35 7.88
N THR A 27 -10.04 0.60 7.28
CA THR A 27 -10.24 -0.82 6.95
C THR A 27 -10.19 -1.66 8.22
N PRO A 28 -11.07 -2.64 8.47
CA PRO A 28 -10.97 -3.49 9.66
C PRO A 28 -9.62 -4.25 9.73
N ILE A 29 -9.09 -4.49 10.95
CA ILE A 29 -7.76 -5.13 11.12
C ILE A 29 -7.72 -6.53 10.49
N ASP A 30 -8.81 -7.28 10.56
CA ASP A 30 -9.00 -8.59 9.95
C ASP A 30 -9.02 -8.57 8.42
N GLN A 31 -9.11 -7.38 7.80
CA GLN A 31 -9.03 -7.18 6.36
C GLN A 31 -7.74 -6.46 5.93
N ARG A 32 -6.76 -6.37 6.83
CA ARG A 32 -5.43 -5.83 6.55
C ARG A 32 -4.39 -6.95 6.68
N GLU A 33 -3.50 -7.03 5.72
CA GLU A 33 -2.34 -7.91 5.76
C GLU A 33 -1.07 -7.07 5.70
N PHE A 34 -0.09 -7.40 6.55
CA PHE A 34 1.24 -6.83 6.46
C PHE A 34 2.19 -7.84 5.82
N THR A 35 2.96 -7.39 4.84
CA THR A 35 3.92 -8.22 4.11
C THR A 35 5.14 -7.40 3.72
N ASP A 36 6.32 -7.99 3.75
CA ASP A 36 7.58 -7.42 3.29
C ASP A 36 8.06 -8.04 1.97
N LYS A 37 7.28 -8.97 1.41
CA LYS A 37 7.59 -9.71 0.18
C LYS A 37 7.16 -8.90 -1.04
N ALA A 38 8.11 -8.22 -1.69
CA ALA A 38 7.84 -7.45 -2.91
C ALA A 38 7.17 -8.30 -4.01
N ASP A 39 7.71 -9.49 -4.30
CA ASP A 39 7.19 -10.38 -5.34
C ASP A 39 5.71 -10.74 -5.11
N TYR A 40 5.30 -10.96 -3.86
CA TYR A 40 3.90 -11.26 -3.54
C TYR A 40 2.99 -10.09 -3.87
N VAL A 41 3.41 -8.88 -3.52
CA VAL A 41 2.66 -7.65 -3.73
C VAL A 41 2.57 -7.31 -5.22
N GLU A 42 3.64 -7.57 -5.98
CA GLU A 42 3.65 -7.43 -7.43
C GLU A 42 2.67 -8.41 -8.09
N ASN A 43 2.67 -9.68 -7.69
CA ASN A 43 1.67 -10.65 -8.17
C ASN A 43 0.23 -10.22 -7.83
N LEU A 44 -0.01 -9.62 -6.66
CA LEU A 44 -1.33 -9.06 -6.33
C LEU A 44 -1.70 -7.90 -7.25
N ALA A 45 -0.76 -7.02 -7.56
CA ALA A 45 -0.97 -5.88 -8.45
C ALA A 45 -1.25 -6.29 -9.91
N GLU A 46 -0.71 -7.42 -10.35
CA GLU A 46 -0.97 -7.99 -11.68
C GLU A 46 -2.32 -8.71 -11.78
N THR A 47 -2.94 -9.05 -10.65
CA THR A 47 -4.19 -9.83 -10.62
C THR A 47 -5.40 -8.93 -10.44
N GLU A 48 -5.64 -8.43 -9.22
CA GLU A 48 -6.86 -7.70 -8.87
C GLU A 48 -6.65 -6.52 -7.91
N TYR A 49 -5.40 -6.28 -7.49
CA TYR A 49 -5.08 -5.24 -6.53
C TYR A 49 -4.47 -4.03 -7.24
N GLU A 50 -4.63 -2.86 -6.66
CA GLU A 50 -4.07 -1.63 -7.19
C GLU A 50 -3.19 -0.94 -6.17
N TYR A 51 -2.06 -0.37 -6.62
CA TYR A 51 -1.25 0.48 -5.75
C TYR A 51 -2.03 1.73 -5.36
N CYS A 52 -1.98 2.05 -4.07
CA CYS A 52 -2.64 3.23 -3.56
C CYS A 52 -1.97 4.50 -4.13
N PRO A 53 -2.69 5.36 -4.87
CA PRO A 53 -2.09 6.53 -5.52
C PRO A 53 -1.51 7.53 -4.51
N TYR A 54 -2.09 7.63 -3.31
CA TYR A 54 -1.57 8.46 -2.22
C TYR A 54 -0.23 7.95 -1.70
N CYS A 55 -0.12 6.63 -1.52
CA CYS A 55 1.12 6.02 -1.04
C CYS A 55 2.21 5.99 -2.11
N GLN A 56 1.83 5.91 -3.39
CA GLN A 56 2.75 5.98 -4.53
C GLN A 56 3.26 7.41 -4.77
N THR A 57 2.39 8.42 -4.65
CA THR A 57 2.81 9.83 -4.79
C THR A 57 3.79 10.25 -3.69
N ALA A 58 3.60 9.76 -2.47
CA ALA A 58 4.50 10.05 -1.35
C ALA A 58 5.90 9.43 -1.51
N GLN A 59 6.03 8.34 -2.27
CA GLN A 59 7.35 7.82 -2.67
C GLN A 59 8.07 8.74 -3.64
N SER A 60 7.34 9.27 -4.63
CA SER A 60 7.92 10.16 -5.64
C SER A 60 8.40 11.49 -5.06
N THR A 61 7.73 12.00 -4.02
CA THR A 61 8.13 13.27 -3.37
C THR A 61 9.30 13.13 -2.40
N VAL A 62 9.53 11.94 -1.82
CA VAL A 62 10.73 11.66 -1.00
C VAL A 62 11.99 11.49 -1.86
N GLY A 63 11.86 11.22 -3.16
CA GLY A 63 12.97 11.06 -4.10
C GLY A 63 13.51 12.35 -4.75
N GLN A 64 12.83 13.50 -4.61
CA GLN A 64 13.27 14.79 -5.18
C GLN A 64 13.71 15.77 -4.09
N MET A 65 14.74 15.39 -3.34
CA MET A 65 15.56 16.33 -2.56
C MET A 65 17.03 15.91 -2.75
N GLY A 66 17.54 16.10 -3.97
CA GLY A 66 18.96 16.06 -4.30
C GLY A 66 19.44 17.46 -4.61
#